data_AF-A0A2M7PIH6-F1
#
_entry.id   AF-A0A2M7PIH6-F1
#
_cell.length_a   1.000
_cell.length_b   1.000
_cell.length_c   1.000
_cell.angle_alpha   90.00
_cell.angle_beta   90.00
_cell.angle_gamma   90.00
#
_symmetry.space_group_name_H-M   'P 1'
#
loop_
_entity.id
_entity.type
_entity.pdbx_description
1 polymer ?
#
loop_
_entity_poly.entity_id
_entity_poly.type
_entity_poly.pdbx_seq_one_letter_code
_entity_poly.pdbx_strand_id
1 'polypeptide(L)'
;MKTGRNDLCPCGSGKKFKKCHLGREDELAPAKSEGLDPDSAKKIIELPEVWYGRSKEMIEGLDLQSLTGKDKRIRFVDLKAYEALGVSGRERDEGPPREGSVMINLNKTKELAPDTIFVAISPKVGDSVLVHQLAHVLAYLGGADIPYDLANPLSLELEIPVEHLEHPMEFGQWLNYLADRFNVALDAEDTIVAYLFRNEMLLDSTEIMRMDPKILKPKSDKMLRFLSERGKDIDSLICEREGYIGSQVNKD
;
A
#
# COMPACT_ATOMS: atom_id res chain seq x y z
N MET A 1 31.84 -4.61 -5.95
CA MET A 1 31.23 -5.96 -5.89
C MET A 1 31.01 -6.46 -7.31
N LYS A 2 31.37 -7.71 -7.65
CA LYS A 2 31.01 -8.32 -8.95
C LYS A 2 29.85 -9.28 -8.72
N THR A 3 28.67 -8.96 -9.25
CA THR A 3 27.48 -9.83 -9.16
C THR A 3 27.69 -11.09 -9.99
N GLY A 4 27.44 -12.26 -9.41
CA GLY A 4 27.57 -13.55 -10.07
C GLY A 4 26.48 -13.78 -11.11
N ARG A 5 26.80 -14.56 -12.16
CA ARG A 5 25.91 -14.82 -13.31
C ARG A 5 24.51 -15.32 -12.93
N ASN A 6 24.39 -16.08 -11.84
CA ASN A 6 23.12 -16.66 -11.38
C ASN A 6 22.46 -15.86 -10.24
N ASP A 7 23.10 -14.81 -9.74
CA ASP A 7 22.59 -13.97 -8.66
C ASP A 7 21.44 -13.08 -9.17
N LEU A 8 20.68 -12.49 -8.25
CA LEU A 8 19.65 -11.51 -8.60
C LEU A 8 20.30 -10.26 -9.21
N CYS A 9 19.66 -9.73 -10.25
CA CYS A 9 20.17 -8.57 -10.97
C CYS A 9 20.11 -7.32 -10.09
N PRO A 10 21.18 -6.51 -10.01
CA PRO A 10 21.24 -5.32 -9.13
C PRO A 10 20.26 -4.20 -9.49
N CYS A 11 19.60 -4.27 -10.65
CA CYS A 11 18.61 -3.30 -11.09
C CYS A 11 17.25 -3.43 -10.37
N GLY A 12 17.08 -4.37 -9.45
CA GLY A 12 15.82 -4.57 -8.71
C GLY A 12 14.71 -5.29 -9.49
N SER A 13 14.97 -5.77 -10.71
CA SER A 13 13.95 -6.42 -11.56
C SER A 13 13.48 -7.81 -11.11
N GLY A 14 14.03 -8.36 -10.02
CA GLY A 14 13.78 -9.75 -9.57
C GLY A 14 14.32 -10.85 -10.50
N LYS A 15 14.90 -10.51 -11.66
CA LYS A 15 15.45 -11.49 -12.62
C LYS A 15 16.88 -11.88 -12.26
N LYS A 16 17.28 -13.12 -12.56
CA LYS A 16 18.70 -13.55 -12.50
C LYS A 16 19.55 -12.67 -13.43
N PHE A 17 20.76 -12.30 -13.01
CA PHE A 17 21.66 -11.39 -13.72
C PHE A 17 21.85 -11.80 -15.19
N LYS A 18 22.07 -13.09 -15.46
CA LYS A 18 22.14 -13.67 -16.81
C LYS A 18 20.94 -13.48 -17.72
N LYS A 19 19.76 -13.26 -17.14
CA LYS A 19 18.49 -13.05 -17.87
C LYS A 19 18.10 -11.56 -17.92
N CYS A 20 18.97 -10.68 -17.43
CA CYS A 20 18.69 -9.26 -17.29
C CYS A 20 19.82 -8.43 -17.90
N HIS A 21 20.84 -8.06 -17.13
CA HIS A 21 21.89 -7.12 -17.55
C HIS A 21 23.26 -7.76 -17.82
N LEU A 22 23.36 -9.10 -17.87
CA LEU A 22 24.61 -9.75 -18.29
C LEU A 22 24.89 -9.42 -19.78
N GLY A 23 26.01 -8.74 -20.04
CA GLY A 23 26.36 -8.19 -21.35
C GLY A 23 25.71 -6.85 -21.70
N ARG A 24 25.00 -6.24 -20.74
CA ARG A 24 24.45 -4.87 -20.77
C ARG A 24 24.71 -4.20 -19.42
N GLU A 25 25.91 -4.41 -18.88
CA GLU A 25 26.25 -3.94 -17.54
C GLU A 25 26.33 -2.40 -17.46
N ASP A 26 26.53 -1.73 -18.58
CA ASP A 26 26.49 -0.28 -18.75
C ASP A 26 25.08 0.31 -18.62
N GLU A 27 24.02 -0.47 -18.90
CA GLU A 27 22.63 -0.12 -18.61
C GLU A 27 22.31 -0.23 -17.10
N LEU A 28 23.19 -0.89 -16.33
CA LEU A 28 23.27 -0.63 -14.89
C LEU A 28 23.93 0.74 -14.73
N ALA A 29 23.18 1.80 -15.08
CA ALA A 29 23.28 3.04 -14.32
C ALA A 29 23.32 2.63 -12.84
N PRO A 30 24.00 3.36 -11.94
CA PRO A 30 23.71 3.18 -10.53
C PRO A 30 22.20 3.38 -10.44
N ALA A 31 21.45 2.27 -10.36
CA ALA A 31 20.05 2.25 -10.01
C ALA A 31 20.11 3.10 -8.77
N LYS A 32 19.59 4.34 -8.87
CA LYS A 32 19.66 5.31 -7.79
C LYS A 32 19.25 4.49 -6.61
N SER A 33 20.23 4.14 -5.78
CA SER A 33 19.93 3.36 -4.61
C SER A 33 18.85 4.19 -3.97
N GLU A 34 17.74 3.60 -3.57
CA GLU A 34 16.87 4.21 -2.58
C GLU A 34 17.61 4.37 -1.22
N GLY A 35 18.93 4.55 -1.26
CA GLY A 35 19.71 5.26 -0.28
C GLY A 35 19.07 6.62 -0.10
N LEU A 36 18.61 6.77 1.13
CA LEU A 36 18.17 7.99 1.78
C LEU A 36 19.14 9.10 1.46
N ASP A 37 18.82 9.92 0.46
CA ASP A 37 19.39 11.24 0.36
C ASP A 37 18.89 12.01 1.59
N PRO A 38 19.75 12.39 2.56
CA PRO A 38 19.32 13.09 3.76
C PRO A 38 18.58 14.39 3.44
N ASP A 39 18.85 14.99 2.28
CA ASP A 39 18.13 16.17 1.82
C ASP A 39 16.68 15.86 1.39
N SER A 40 16.41 14.64 0.92
CA SER A 40 15.05 14.17 0.61
C SER A 40 14.22 14.00 1.89
N ALA A 41 14.81 13.48 2.96
CA ALA A 41 14.16 13.34 4.27
C ALA A 41 13.77 14.72 4.84
N LYS A 42 14.70 15.68 4.81
CA LYS A 42 14.45 17.06 5.27
C LYS A 42 13.32 17.72 4.50
N LYS A 43 13.33 17.63 3.16
CA LYS A 43 12.29 18.20 2.30
C LYS A 43 10.90 17.67 2.65
N ILE A 44 10.77 16.38 2.96
CA ILE A 44 9.49 15.78 3.37
C ILE A 44 9.03 16.35 4.72
N ILE A 45 9.93 16.45 5.70
CA ILE A 45 9.61 16.92 7.06
C ILE A 45 9.21 18.41 7.06
N GLU A 46 9.80 19.19 6.16
CA GLU A 46 9.51 20.62 5.97
C GLU A 46 8.18 20.90 5.27
N LEU A 47 7.56 19.91 4.63
CA LEU A 47 6.24 20.09 4.00
C LEU A 47 5.20 20.54 5.04
N PRO A 48 4.37 21.56 4.75
CA PRO A 48 3.33 22.00 5.67
C PRO A 48 2.38 20.86 6.04
N GLU A 49 1.96 20.83 7.31
CA GLU A 49 0.85 19.98 7.73
C GLU A 49 -0.46 20.52 7.16
N VAL A 50 -1.28 19.62 6.59
CA VAL A 50 -2.56 19.98 5.97
C VAL A 50 -3.69 19.17 6.57
N TRP A 51 -4.91 19.69 6.48
CA TRP A 51 -6.13 19.02 6.90
C TRP A 51 -7.15 19.11 5.76
N TYR A 52 -7.34 18.02 5.04
CA TYR A 52 -8.35 17.90 3.97
C TYR A 52 -9.40 16.86 4.33
N GLY A 53 -10.62 17.01 3.84
CA GLY A 53 -11.76 16.15 4.21
C GLY A 53 -11.91 16.05 5.73
N ARG A 54 -12.17 14.83 6.24
CA ARG A 54 -12.29 14.51 7.67
C ARG A 54 -10.97 14.08 8.34
N SER A 55 -9.83 14.28 7.69
CA SER A 55 -8.51 13.85 8.21
C SER A 55 -8.22 14.29 9.64
N LYS A 56 -8.58 15.54 9.98
CA LYS A 56 -8.40 16.08 11.34
C LYS A 56 -9.27 15.36 12.37
N GLU A 57 -10.56 15.24 12.07
CA GLU A 57 -11.53 14.53 12.93
C GLU A 57 -11.09 13.09 13.17
N MET A 58 -10.66 12.38 12.12
CA MET A 58 -10.24 10.99 12.23
C MET A 58 -8.99 10.82 13.10
N ILE A 59 -7.98 11.68 12.94
CA ILE A 59 -6.77 11.61 13.77
C ILE A 59 -7.04 11.99 15.23
N GLU A 60 -7.81 13.06 15.47
CA GLU A 60 -8.20 13.44 16.83
C GLU A 60 -9.08 12.37 17.50
N GLY A 61 -9.81 11.60 16.70
CA GLY A 61 -10.61 10.48 17.13
C GLY A 61 -9.84 9.16 17.36
N LEU A 62 -8.52 9.11 17.13
CA LEU A 62 -7.69 7.91 17.30
C LEU A 62 -6.67 8.09 18.42
N ASP A 63 -6.63 7.12 19.33
CA ASP A 63 -5.56 6.97 20.31
C ASP A 63 -4.61 5.86 19.82
N LEU A 64 -3.55 6.25 19.12
CA LEU A 64 -2.60 5.31 18.51
C LEU A 64 -1.88 4.46 19.56
N GLN A 65 -1.59 5.02 20.74
CA GLN A 65 -0.94 4.29 21.81
C GLN A 65 -1.87 3.20 22.36
N SER A 66 -3.13 3.53 22.64
CA SER A 66 -4.10 2.55 23.12
C SER A 66 -4.44 1.48 22.07
N LEU A 67 -4.46 1.85 20.78
CA LEU A 67 -4.83 0.94 19.69
C LEU A 67 -3.70 0.00 19.27
N THR A 68 -2.46 0.50 19.24
CA THR A 68 -1.32 -0.21 18.63
C THR A 68 -0.16 -0.46 19.58
N GLY A 69 -0.19 0.12 20.78
CA GLY A 69 0.91 0.10 21.73
C GLY A 69 2.10 0.98 21.31
N LYS A 70 2.00 1.73 20.21
CA LYS A 70 3.06 2.62 19.70
C LYS A 70 2.74 4.07 20.01
N ASP A 71 3.68 4.75 20.63
CA ASP A 71 3.66 6.20 20.78
C ASP A 71 4.22 6.83 19.49
N LYS A 72 3.33 7.10 18.54
CA LYS A 72 3.62 7.70 17.24
C LYS A 72 2.54 8.72 16.91
N ARG A 73 2.86 9.67 16.04
CA ARG A 73 1.88 10.60 15.44
C ARG A 73 1.78 10.41 13.94
N ILE A 74 0.62 10.72 13.39
CA ILE A 74 0.39 10.79 11.94
C ILE A 74 0.38 12.27 11.55
N ARG A 75 1.11 12.63 10.50
CA ARG A 75 1.14 13.98 9.94
C ARG A 75 0.73 13.92 8.48
N PHE A 76 -0.30 14.67 8.13
CA PHE A 76 -0.73 14.79 6.74
C PHE A 76 0.03 15.90 6.03
N VAL A 77 0.44 15.64 4.78
CA VAL A 77 1.07 16.63 3.90
C VAL A 77 0.33 16.68 2.58
N ASP A 78 0.46 17.78 1.84
CA ASP A 78 -0.19 17.92 0.53
C ASP A 78 0.43 16.96 -0.49
N LEU A 79 -0.41 16.15 -1.14
CA LEU A 79 0.05 15.15 -2.11
C LEU A 79 0.80 15.76 -3.29
N LYS A 80 0.29 16.86 -3.85
CA LYS A 80 0.93 17.52 -4.99
C LYS A 80 2.26 18.13 -4.59
N ALA A 81 2.35 18.72 -3.40
CA ALA A 81 3.61 19.25 -2.86
C ALA A 81 4.64 18.14 -2.64
N TYR A 82 4.23 16.99 -2.10
CA TYR A 82 5.10 15.82 -1.94
C TYR A 82 5.60 15.27 -3.27
N GLU A 83 4.73 15.12 -4.26
CA GLU A 83 5.12 14.66 -5.60
C GLU A 83 6.08 15.64 -6.29
N ALA A 84 5.90 16.94 -6.08
CA ALA A 84 6.77 17.97 -6.64
C ALA A 84 8.23 17.87 -6.14
N LEU A 85 8.48 17.25 -4.98
CA LEU A 85 9.82 16.99 -4.46
C LEU A 85 10.62 16.00 -5.33
N GLY A 86 9.95 15.18 -6.16
CA GLY A 86 10.60 14.18 -7.02
C GLY A 86 11.24 13.02 -6.25
N VAL A 87 10.87 12.83 -4.98
CA VAL A 87 11.40 11.79 -4.09
C VAL A 87 10.48 10.58 -3.98
N SER A 88 9.32 10.60 -4.63
CA SER A 88 8.33 9.52 -4.59
C SER A 88 8.79 8.24 -5.30
N GLY A 89 9.83 8.31 -6.14
CA GLY A 89 10.31 7.19 -6.96
C GLY A 89 9.45 6.90 -8.19
N ARG A 90 8.35 7.63 -8.37
CA ARG A 90 7.49 7.57 -9.55
C ARG A 90 7.96 8.62 -10.57
N GLU A 91 7.96 8.27 -11.86
CA GLU A 91 8.14 9.26 -12.92
C GLU A 91 7.03 10.33 -12.80
N ARG A 92 7.37 11.60 -13.10
CA ARG A 92 6.37 12.66 -13.15
C ARG A 92 5.36 12.30 -14.22
N ASP A 93 4.16 11.94 -13.78
CA ASP A 93 3.01 11.75 -14.67
C ASP A 93 2.63 13.15 -15.21
N GLU A 94 2.65 13.36 -16.54
CA GLU A 94 2.23 14.62 -17.16
C GLU A 94 0.69 14.80 -17.16
N GLY A 95 -0.02 13.88 -16.51
CA GLY A 95 -1.47 13.91 -16.32
C GLY A 95 -1.98 14.93 -15.29
N PRO A 96 -3.30 15.08 -15.15
CA PRO A 96 -3.90 15.91 -14.11
C PRO A 96 -3.45 15.45 -12.71
N PRO A 97 -3.39 16.35 -11.71
CA PRO A 97 -3.01 15.99 -10.35
C PRO A 97 -3.82 14.79 -9.86
N ARG A 98 -3.15 13.72 -9.42
CA ARG A 98 -3.84 12.54 -8.89
C ARG A 98 -4.67 12.94 -7.67
N GLU A 99 -5.94 12.60 -7.70
CA GLU A 99 -6.78 12.58 -6.50
C GLU A 99 -6.48 11.28 -5.75
N GLY A 100 -6.29 11.34 -4.43
CA GLY A 100 -5.96 10.17 -3.64
C GLY A 100 -4.99 10.47 -2.50
N SER A 101 -4.23 9.46 -2.12
CA SER A 101 -3.36 9.51 -0.95
C SER A 101 -2.23 8.50 -1.03
N VAL A 102 -1.12 8.78 -0.35
CA VAL A 102 0.04 7.90 -0.31
C VAL A 102 0.65 7.93 1.09
N MET A 103 0.78 6.77 1.73
CA MET A 103 1.68 6.64 2.88
C MET A 103 3.14 6.78 2.43
N ILE A 104 3.85 7.78 2.97
CA ILE A 104 5.23 8.02 2.60
C ILE A 104 6.10 6.93 3.23
N ASN A 105 6.96 6.30 2.42
CA ASN A 105 7.88 5.25 2.87
C ASN A 105 8.63 5.70 4.13
N LEU A 106 8.41 4.96 5.23
CA LEU A 106 8.93 5.27 6.55
C LEU A 106 10.45 5.31 6.61
N ASN A 107 11.12 4.52 5.77
CA ASN A 107 12.57 4.55 5.68
C ASN A 107 13.06 5.96 5.31
N LYS A 108 12.28 6.73 4.52
CA LYS A 108 12.63 8.09 4.08
C LYS A 108 12.69 9.11 5.21
N THR A 109 11.99 8.89 6.31
CA THR A 109 11.82 9.89 7.38
C THR A 109 12.24 9.38 8.75
N LYS A 110 12.38 8.07 8.96
CA LYS A 110 12.65 7.45 10.28
C LYS A 110 13.89 7.97 11.00
N GLU A 111 14.92 8.43 10.27
CA GLU A 111 16.15 8.94 10.89
C GLU A 111 15.98 10.35 11.48
N LEU A 112 15.20 11.21 10.82
CA LEU A 112 15.02 12.61 11.22
C LEU A 112 13.70 12.86 11.95
N ALA A 113 12.71 12.00 11.78
CA ALA A 113 11.40 12.07 12.41
C ALA A 113 10.90 10.67 12.82
N PRO A 114 11.61 9.96 13.73
CA PRO A 114 11.30 8.57 14.09
C PRO A 114 9.88 8.39 14.64
N ASP A 115 9.29 9.43 15.22
CA ASP A 115 7.98 9.36 15.88
C ASP A 115 6.81 9.83 15.00
N THR A 116 7.08 10.18 13.74
CA THR A 116 6.05 10.70 12.82
C THR A 116 5.92 9.84 11.58
N ILE A 117 4.70 9.35 11.33
CA ILE A 117 4.30 8.73 10.08
C ILE A 117 3.72 9.81 9.18
N PHE A 118 4.25 9.95 7.97
CA PHE A 118 3.79 10.95 7.02
C PHE A 118 2.85 10.31 5.99
N VAL A 119 1.69 10.93 5.78
CA VAL A 119 0.71 10.52 4.78
C VAL A 119 0.41 11.71 3.89
N ALA A 120 0.62 11.55 2.59
CA ALA A 120 0.33 12.57 1.60
C ALA A 120 -1.12 12.44 1.14
N ILE A 121 -1.90 13.52 1.16
CA ILE A 121 -3.35 13.51 0.81
C ILE A 121 -3.70 14.64 -0.16
N SER A 122 -4.67 14.40 -1.04
CA SER A 122 -5.18 15.43 -1.96
C SER A 122 -6.28 16.31 -1.31
N PRO A 123 -6.50 17.56 -1.79
CA PRO A 123 -7.54 18.45 -1.24
C PRO A 123 -8.97 17.91 -1.27
N LYS A 124 -9.27 17.00 -2.19
CA LYS A 124 -10.60 16.38 -2.35
C LYS A 124 -10.63 14.92 -1.86
N VAL A 125 -9.69 14.53 -0.99
CA VAL A 125 -9.63 13.17 -0.46
C VAL A 125 -10.98 12.79 0.16
N GLY A 126 -11.53 11.65 -0.26
CA GLY A 126 -12.76 11.09 0.28
C GLY A 126 -12.53 10.31 1.56
N ASP A 127 -13.61 10.05 2.30
CA ASP A 127 -13.55 9.34 3.58
C ASP A 127 -13.05 7.89 3.43
N SER A 128 -13.47 7.16 2.38
CA SER A 128 -13.01 5.79 2.11
C SER A 128 -11.49 5.76 1.94
N VAL A 129 -10.95 6.69 1.14
CA VAL A 129 -9.51 6.82 0.89
C VAL A 129 -8.75 7.15 2.18
N LEU A 130 -9.27 8.03 3.04
CA LEU A 130 -8.66 8.32 4.34
C LEU A 130 -8.64 7.08 5.24
N VAL A 131 -9.77 6.37 5.35
CA VAL A 131 -9.89 5.15 6.15
C VAL A 131 -8.95 4.05 5.65
N HIS A 132 -8.86 3.86 4.33
CA HIS A 132 -7.93 2.93 3.70
C HIS A 132 -6.47 3.22 4.08
N GLN A 133 -6.02 4.48 3.95
CA GLN A 133 -4.64 4.81 4.32
C GLN A 133 -4.38 4.69 5.83
N LEU A 134 -5.35 5.08 6.65
CA LEU A 134 -5.23 4.91 8.10
C LEU A 134 -5.19 3.43 8.48
N ALA A 135 -5.90 2.55 7.77
CA ALA A 135 -5.84 1.10 7.97
C ALA A 135 -4.43 0.56 7.71
N HIS A 136 -3.79 1.01 6.62
CA HIS A 136 -2.39 0.73 6.35
C HIS A 136 -1.45 1.20 7.46
N VAL A 137 -1.62 2.44 7.94
CA VAL A 137 -0.80 2.97 9.04
C VAL A 137 -0.99 2.17 10.32
N LEU A 138 -2.23 1.84 10.69
CA LEU A 138 -2.52 1.06 11.89
C LEU A 138 -2.04 -0.39 11.78
N ALA A 139 -2.14 -1.01 10.60
CA ALA A 139 -1.59 -2.33 10.34
C ALA A 139 -0.07 -2.33 10.57
N TYR A 140 0.64 -1.36 10.00
CA TYR A 140 2.07 -1.18 10.22
C TYR A 140 2.41 -0.99 11.70
N LEU A 141 1.74 -0.06 12.39
CA LEU A 141 1.97 0.20 13.81
C LEU A 141 1.66 -1.03 14.69
N GLY A 142 0.65 -1.80 14.31
CA GLY A 142 0.24 -3.06 14.94
C GLY A 142 1.19 -4.23 14.69
N GLY A 143 2.21 -4.07 13.84
CA GLY A 143 3.26 -5.06 13.60
C GLY A 143 3.13 -5.85 12.31
N ALA A 144 2.18 -5.52 11.43
CA ALA A 144 2.16 -6.02 10.06
C ALA A 144 3.24 -5.31 9.24
N ASP A 145 4.49 -5.72 9.46
CA ASP A 145 5.68 -5.12 8.82
C ASP A 145 5.89 -5.72 7.43
N ILE A 146 4.91 -5.52 6.53
CA ILE A 146 5.07 -5.83 5.11
C ILE A 146 5.69 -4.58 4.47
N PRO A 147 6.95 -4.65 3.98
CA PRO A 147 7.55 -3.52 3.30
C PRO A 147 6.73 -3.21 2.04
N TYR A 148 6.30 -1.94 1.87
CA TYR A 148 5.52 -1.51 0.69
C TYR A 148 6.23 -1.76 -0.64
N ASP A 149 7.55 -1.82 -0.61
CA ASP A 149 8.43 -2.15 -1.74
C ASP A 149 8.50 -3.66 -2.03
N LEU A 150 7.97 -4.53 -1.16
CA LEU A 150 8.02 -5.98 -1.31
C LEU A 150 6.84 -6.56 -2.09
N ALA A 151 5.64 -5.99 -1.94
CA ALA A 151 4.42 -6.57 -2.48
C ALA A 151 4.45 -6.71 -4.01
N ASN A 152 4.86 -5.66 -4.73
CA ASN A 152 4.93 -5.65 -6.20
C ASN A 152 5.95 -6.67 -6.76
N PRO A 153 7.21 -6.68 -6.32
CA PRO A 153 8.16 -7.72 -6.74
C PRO A 153 7.68 -9.14 -6.45
N LEU A 154 7.11 -9.36 -5.27
CA LEU A 154 6.62 -10.67 -4.85
C LEU A 154 5.39 -11.10 -5.67
N SER A 155 4.47 -10.19 -5.95
CA SER A 155 3.32 -10.39 -6.84
C SER A 155 3.77 -10.86 -8.22
N LEU A 156 4.77 -10.19 -8.81
CA LEU A 156 5.33 -10.56 -10.12
C LEU A 156 6.05 -11.91 -10.08
N GLU A 157 6.82 -12.19 -9.04
CA GLU A 157 7.54 -13.46 -8.89
C GLU A 157 6.60 -14.65 -8.69
N LEU A 158 5.55 -14.46 -7.88
CA LEU A 158 4.61 -15.52 -7.52
C LEU A 158 3.39 -15.57 -8.45
N GLU A 159 3.22 -14.60 -9.35
CA GLU A 159 2.05 -14.47 -10.22
C GLU A 159 0.73 -14.46 -9.42
N ILE A 160 0.73 -13.73 -8.30
CA ILE A 160 -0.46 -13.52 -7.45
C ILE A 160 -0.86 -12.04 -7.48
N PRO A 161 -2.16 -11.70 -7.34
CA PRO A 161 -2.58 -10.30 -7.28
C PRO A 161 -1.86 -9.53 -6.17
N VAL A 162 -1.38 -8.33 -6.47
CA VAL A 162 -0.69 -7.47 -5.49
C VAL A 162 -1.60 -7.10 -4.31
N GLU A 163 -2.90 -6.93 -4.57
CA GLU A 163 -3.91 -6.64 -3.54
C GLU A 163 -3.99 -7.70 -2.45
N HIS A 164 -3.69 -8.97 -2.77
CA HIS A 164 -3.67 -10.04 -1.77
C HIS A 164 -2.50 -9.89 -0.79
N LEU A 165 -1.46 -9.17 -1.18
CA LEU A 165 -0.25 -8.91 -0.39
C LEU A 165 -0.32 -7.57 0.33
N GLU A 166 -0.92 -6.55 -0.28
CA GLU A 166 -1.05 -5.21 0.32
C GLU A 166 -2.15 -5.16 1.38
N HIS A 167 -3.17 -6.04 1.29
CA HIS A 167 -4.31 -6.07 2.19
C HIS A 167 -4.38 -7.35 3.05
N PRO A 168 -3.44 -7.55 4.00
CA PRO A 168 -3.45 -8.71 4.88
C PRO A 168 -4.60 -8.65 5.91
N MET A 169 -4.72 -9.71 6.71
CA MET A 169 -5.72 -9.85 7.77
C MET A 169 -5.76 -8.64 8.70
N GLU A 170 -4.59 -8.14 9.11
CA GLU A 170 -4.43 -6.99 9.99
C GLU A 170 -4.95 -5.69 9.34
N PHE A 171 -4.72 -5.53 8.04
CA PHE A 171 -5.30 -4.42 7.29
C PHE A 171 -6.83 -4.51 7.28
N GLY A 172 -7.38 -5.69 6.96
CA GLY A 172 -8.82 -5.92 6.95
C GLY A 172 -9.48 -5.65 8.30
N GLN A 173 -8.80 -5.98 9.41
CA GLN A 173 -9.24 -5.68 10.77
C GLN A 173 -9.32 -4.16 11.00
N TRP A 174 -8.26 -3.42 10.66
CA TRP A 174 -8.24 -1.97 10.85
C TRP A 174 -9.19 -1.23 9.92
N LEU A 175 -9.33 -1.69 8.67
CA LEU A 175 -10.28 -1.13 7.70
C LEU A 175 -11.72 -1.21 8.24
N ASN A 176 -12.15 -2.38 8.72
CA ASN A 176 -13.49 -2.53 9.32
C ASN A 176 -13.63 -1.68 10.60
N TYR A 177 -12.64 -1.71 11.50
CA TYR A 177 -12.68 -0.90 12.72
C TYR A 177 -12.84 0.60 12.43
N LEU A 178 -12.06 1.13 11.48
CA LEU A 178 -12.09 2.54 11.10
C LEU A 178 -13.38 2.91 10.37
N ALA A 179 -13.84 2.07 9.45
CA ALA A 179 -15.10 2.28 8.74
C ALA A 179 -16.29 2.36 9.70
N ASP A 180 -16.36 1.44 10.67
CA ASP A 180 -17.41 1.43 11.68
C ASP A 180 -17.28 2.63 12.63
N ARG A 181 -16.06 2.93 13.12
CA ARG A 181 -15.80 4.02 14.06
C ARG A 181 -16.20 5.38 13.50
N PHE A 182 -15.90 5.63 12.23
CA PHE A 182 -16.13 6.93 11.58
C PHE A 182 -17.37 6.96 10.69
N ASN A 183 -18.15 5.88 10.67
CA ASN A 183 -19.35 5.71 9.85
C ASN A 183 -19.07 6.00 8.37
N VAL A 184 -18.04 5.35 7.82
CA VAL A 184 -17.58 5.54 6.44
C VAL A 184 -18.10 4.42 5.56
N ALA A 185 -18.74 4.80 4.46
CA ALA A 185 -19.07 3.87 3.39
C ALA A 185 -17.81 3.58 2.57
N LEU A 186 -17.36 2.33 2.60
CA LEU A 186 -16.25 1.86 1.76
C LEU A 186 -16.64 1.91 0.28
N ASP A 187 -15.65 2.15 -0.56
CA ASP A 187 -15.72 2.00 -2.01
C ASP A 187 -15.84 0.51 -2.42
N ALA A 188 -15.94 0.24 -3.72
CA ALA A 188 -16.12 -1.11 -4.23
C ALA A 188 -14.95 -2.04 -3.87
N GLU A 189 -13.71 -1.56 -3.95
CA GLU A 189 -12.50 -2.36 -3.73
C GLU A 189 -12.33 -2.68 -2.23
N ASP A 190 -12.42 -1.66 -1.38
CA ASP A 190 -12.36 -1.83 0.07
C ASP A 190 -13.52 -2.66 0.61
N THR A 191 -14.70 -2.60 -0.03
CA THR A 191 -15.82 -3.48 0.31
C THR A 191 -15.48 -4.96 0.01
N ILE A 192 -14.77 -5.25 -1.08
CA ILE A 192 -14.30 -6.61 -1.39
C ILE A 192 -13.28 -7.07 -0.34
N VAL A 193 -12.32 -6.21 0.05
CA VAL A 193 -11.34 -6.53 1.09
C VAL A 193 -12.04 -6.80 2.43
N ALA A 194 -12.98 -5.96 2.83
CA ALA A 194 -13.78 -6.16 4.04
C ALA A 194 -14.60 -7.45 3.98
N TYR A 195 -15.13 -7.81 2.82
CA TYR A 195 -15.84 -9.09 2.61
C TYR A 195 -14.89 -10.29 2.77
N LEU A 196 -13.68 -10.23 2.20
CA LEU A 196 -12.67 -11.27 2.37
C LEU A 196 -12.22 -11.40 3.83
N PHE A 197 -12.04 -10.29 4.54
CA PHE A 197 -11.71 -10.27 5.97
C PHE A 197 -12.76 -11.01 6.81
N ARG A 198 -14.04 -10.65 6.64
CA ARG A 198 -15.16 -11.25 7.38
C ARG A 198 -15.35 -12.74 7.13
N ASN A 199 -14.81 -13.25 6.02
CA ASN A 199 -14.85 -14.66 5.66
C ASN A 199 -13.52 -15.38 5.90
N GLU A 200 -12.58 -14.77 6.64
CA GLU A 200 -11.27 -15.34 6.98
C GLU A 200 -10.45 -15.76 5.76
N MET A 201 -10.54 -14.98 4.68
CA MET A 201 -9.90 -15.30 3.41
C MET A 201 -8.58 -14.56 3.17
N LEU A 202 -8.32 -13.44 3.87
CA LEU A 202 -7.09 -12.67 3.71
C LEU A 202 -5.85 -13.45 4.19
N LEU A 203 -4.71 -13.13 3.61
CA LEU A 203 -3.39 -13.61 4.05
C LEU A 203 -2.99 -12.93 5.36
N ASP A 204 -2.33 -13.66 6.26
CA ASP A 204 -1.75 -13.06 7.47
C ASP A 204 -0.40 -12.41 7.14
N SER A 205 -0.08 -11.28 7.75
CA SER A 205 1.20 -10.59 7.51
C SER A 205 2.42 -11.48 7.79
N THR A 206 2.33 -12.35 8.81
CA THR A 206 3.40 -13.28 9.16
C THR A 206 3.60 -14.39 8.11
N GLU A 207 2.57 -14.70 7.32
CA GLU A 207 2.67 -15.65 6.21
C GLU A 207 3.30 -14.98 4.99
N ILE A 208 2.91 -13.73 4.69
CA ILE A 208 3.49 -12.93 3.62
C ILE A 208 4.99 -12.75 3.85
N MET A 209 5.39 -12.47 5.09
CA MET A 209 6.80 -12.29 5.46
C MET A 209 7.66 -13.55 5.33
N ARG A 210 7.06 -14.75 5.28
CA ARG A 210 7.81 -15.99 4.98
C ARG A 210 8.20 -16.08 3.52
N MET A 211 7.52 -15.33 2.64
CA MET A 211 7.73 -15.32 1.19
C MET A 211 7.74 -16.73 0.58
N ASP A 212 7.02 -17.69 1.19
CA ASP A 212 7.02 -19.08 0.76
C ASP A 212 5.95 -19.30 -0.33
N PRO A 213 6.35 -19.59 -1.58
CA PRO A 213 5.40 -19.83 -2.68
C PRO A 213 4.42 -20.97 -2.39
N LYS A 214 4.81 -21.95 -1.56
CA LYS A 214 3.97 -23.11 -1.20
C LYS A 214 2.84 -22.74 -0.25
N ILE A 215 2.92 -21.58 0.40
CA ILE A 215 1.88 -21.05 1.28
C ILE A 215 1.06 -20.00 0.54
N LEU A 216 1.74 -19.02 -0.08
CA LEU A 216 1.09 -17.85 -0.66
C LEU A 216 0.26 -18.17 -1.90
N LYS A 217 0.78 -18.98 -2.84
CA LYS A 217 0.04 -19.31 -4.07
C LYS A 217 -1.26 -20.07 -3.77
N PRO A 218 -1.26 -21.18 -3.01
CA PRO A 218 -2.50 -21.91 -2.75
C PRO A 218 -3.57 -21.10 -2.01
N LYS A 219 -3.15 -20.19 -1.11
CA LYS A 219 -4.08 -19.30 -0.42
C LYS A 219 -4.64 -18.23 -1.36
N SER A 220 -3.81 -17.60 -2.19
CA SER A 220 -4.25 -16.69 -3.23
C SER A 220 -5.24 -17.36 -4.20
N ASP A 221 -4.96 -18.59 -4.64
CA ASP A 221 -5.88 -19.37 -5.49
C ASP A 221 -7.21 -19.70 -4.79
N LYS A 222 -7.16 -19.92 -3.47
CA LYS A 222 -8.37 -20.11 -2.66
C LYS A 222 -9.18 -18.81 -2.58
N MET A 223 -8.53 -17.66 -2.41
CA MET A 223 -9.18 -16.33 -2.43
C MET A 223 -9.87 -16.08 -3.77
N LEU A 224 -9.16 -16.30 -4.89
CA LEU A 224 -9.73 -16.12 -6.23
C LEU A 224 -10.94 -17.02 -6.48
N ARG A 225 -10.86 -18.30 -6.10
CA ARG A 225 -11.99 -19.23 -6.20
C ARG A 225 -13.17 -18.76 -5.35
N PHE A 226 -12.91 -18.34 -4.12
CA PHE A 226 -13.95 -17.82 -3.24
C PHE A 226 -14.65 -16.58 -3.83
N LEU A 227 -13.89 -15.62 -4.37
CA LEU A 227 -14.44 -14.45 -5.05
C LEU A 227 -15.29 -14.84 -6.26
N SER A 228 -14.83 -15.79 -7.07
CA SER A 228 -15.56 -16.30 -8.24
C SER A 228 -16.86 -16.98 -7.85
N GLU A 229 -16.83 -17.86 -6.84
CA GLU A 229 -18.01 -18.57 -6.33
C GLU A 229 -19.03 -17.62 -5.69
N ARG A 230 -18.57 -16.52 -5.10
CA ARG A 230 -19.39 -15.48 -4.46
C ARG A 230 -19.68 -14.27 -5.35
N GLY A 231 -19.39 -14.35 -6.65
CA GLY A 231 -19.44 -13.20 -7.55
C GLY A 231 -20.77 -12.43 -7.52
N LYS A 232 -21.92 -13.13 -7.48
CA LYS A 232 -23.25 -12.48 -7.40
C LYS A 232 -23.50 -11.75 -6.07
N ASP A 233 -23.06 -12.36 -4.98
CA ASP A 233 -23.19 -11.78 -3.64
C ASP A 233 -22.33 -10.51 -3.55
N ILE A 234 -21.09 -10.59 -4.04
CA ILE A 234 -20.14 -9.47 -4.09
C ILE A 234 -20.66 -8.35 -4.98
N ASP A 235 -21.12 -8.68 -6.20
CA ASP A 235 -21.68 -7.70 -7.14
C ASP A 235 -22.83 -6.90 -6.51
N SER A 236 -23.74 -7.59 -5.82
CA SER A 236 -24.85 -6.97 -5.10
C SER A 236 -24.39 -6.04 -3.96
N LEU A 237 -23.21 -6.28 -3.38
CA LEU A 237 -22.64 -5.44 -2.31
C LEU A 237 -21.98 -4.17 -2.87
N ILE A 238 -21.41 -4.24 -4.07
CA ILE A 238 -20.53 -3.19 -4.60
C ILE A 238 -21.11 -2.41 -5.79
N CYS A 239 -22.21 -2.85 -6.39
CA CYS A 239 -22.71 -2.27 -7.64
C CYS A 239 -23.07 -0.77 -7.57
N GLU A 240 -23.46 -0.28 -6.39
CA GLU A 240 -23.77 1.13 -6.13
C GLU A 240 -22.61 1.89 -5.43
N ARG A 241 -21.43 1.26 -5.32
CA ARG A 241 -20.27 1.84 -4.66
C ARG A 241 -19.37 2.59 -5.64
N GLU A 242 -18.70 3.61 -5.15
CA GLU A 242 -17.65 4.31 -5.90
C GLU A 242 -16.58 3.32 -6.39
N GLY A 243 -16.04 3.56 -7.58
CA GLY A 243 -15.01 2.70 -8.17
C GLY A 243 -15.52 1.40 -8.81
N TYR A 244 -16.80 1.06 -8.71
CA TYR A 244 -17.36 -0.11 -9.41
C TYR A 244 -17.41 0.10 -10.93
N ILE A 245 -16.81 -0.83 -11.69
CA ILE A 245 -16.69 -0.76 -13.16
C ILE A 245 -17.76 -1.62 -13.88
N GLY A 246 -18.58 -2.38 -13.14
CA GLY A 246 -19.53 -3.31 -13.73
C GLY A 246 -18.98 -4.72 -13.87
N SER A 247 -19.84 -5.74 -13.71
CA SER A 247 -19.53 -7.08 -14.18
C SER A 247 -19.38 -7.05 -15.70
N GLN A 248 -18.18 -7.25 -16.27
CA GLN A 248 -18.00 -7.46 -17.71
C GLN A 248 -18.66 -8.76 -18.23
N VAL A 249 -19.49 -9.41 -17.42
CA VAL A 249 -20.28 -10.58 -17.77
C VAL A 249 -21.65 -10.06 -18.23
N ASN A 250 -21.88 -10.06 -19.55
CA ASN A 250 -23.06 -9.58 -20.31
C ASN A 250 -22.93 -8.19 -20.95
N LYS A 251 -21.88 -8.00 -21.77
CA LYS A 251 -22.09 -7.33 -23.07
C LYS A 251 -21.92 -8.39 -24.14
N ASP A 252 -23.00 -8.63 -24.87
CA ASP A 252 -23.17 -9.67 -25.91
C ASP A 252 -22.06 -9.71 -26.96
#